data_AF-A0A9D5XWK3-F1
#
_entry.id   AF-A0A9D5XWK3-F1
#
_cell.length_a   1.000
_cell.length_b   1.000
_cell.length_c   1.000
_cell.angle_alpha   90.00
_cell.angle_beta   90.00
_cell.angle_gamma   90.00
#
_symmetry.space_group_name_H-M   'P 1'
#
loop_
_entity.id
_entity.type
_entity.pdbx_description
1 polymer ?
#
loop_
_entity_poly.entity_id
_entity_poly.type
_entity_poly.pdbx_seq_one_letter_code
_entity_poly.pdbx_strand_id
1 'polypeptide(L)'
;MSFSSMYVGATGVVAHNTSMQVVANNLANVSTTGYKKSDAQFGSLMSRQLGSSGTIYESGAYSFGQIGKGVAVSEIRTVFAEGGLESTNSTTDMAIEGNGYFGLNNPIDGRQDLYYSRAGSFLFDNDAYLVNAHGYRLQGYQVDRETGEIATTISDIQLPYEDVLANGETTRLVRSEPRATTSFEMVTNLDHTAADLFSDYDNPFMAMIGAYNANLSNASTPFGDTLPEYSSSILCYDEAGNGHELTAYFDPVAAWTLSNATPGYSYWEYIIAVPPESDASAAYGTSGAGLVGSGVMVFDGQGQFVDQMAFSLDAVTASGGATPGAWTAASFDENGLPQFAVTLGSNGGAIGQQQLVSYDFGLSSMSGTWVGGTSNAGAIGSNVNNLAGMGNLERDARITTSYDNPSATLYHIQDGYTSGYLQSVTVDREGFLNGHFTNSQTEALYQVAVYNFNSQWGLRRTGNTDFVATEASGAAIAGVANDGGRGTIAQNTLEQSNVDMAEEFAKMILTQRGYQANTKVITTSDTLLNTLISIKR
;
A
#
# COMPACT_ATOMS: atom_id res chain seq x y z
N MET A 1 -50.64 -53.89 -4.15
CA MET A 1 -50.36 -52.78 -3.20
C MET A 1 -48.99 -52.91 -2.55
N SER A 2 -48.54 -54.10 -2.10
CA SER A 2 -47.30 -54.29 -1.32
C SER A 2 -45.98 -53.86 -1.99
N PHE A 3 -45.81 -54.03 -3.31
CA PHE A 3 -44.56 -53.63 -3.99
C PHE A 3 -44.39 -52.10 -4.07
N SER A 4 -45.48 -51.34 -4.09
CA SER A 4 -45.42 -49.87 -4.17
C SER A 4 -45.07 -49.23 -2.83
N SER A 5 -45.52 -49.81 -1.70
CA SER A 5 -45.16 -49.33 -0.37
C SER A 5 -43.70 -49.63 -0.02
N MET A 6 -43.20 -50.81 -0.42
CA MET A 6 -41.80 -51.17 -0.26
C MET A 6 -40.88 -50.26 -1.10
N TYR A 7 -41.26 -49.94 -2.34
CA TYR A 7 -40.51 -49.01 -3.18
C TYR A 7 -40.46 -47.60 -2.58
N VAL A 8 -41.61 -47.06 -2.13
CA VAL A 8 -41.66 -45.75 -1.45
C VAL A 8 -40.77 -45.74 -0.21
N GLY A 9 -40.85 -46.77 0.63
CA GLY A 9 -39.98 -46.94 1.79
C GLY A 9 -38.49 -47.00 1.42
N ALA A 10 -38.12 -47.75 0.38
CA ALA A 10 -36.74 -47.84 -0.11
C ALA A 10 -36.20 -46.50 -0.62
N THR A 11 -36.98 -45.74 -1.38
CA THR A 11 -36.57 -44.39 -1.84
C THR A 11 -36.34 -43.43 -0.67
N GLY A 12 -37.17 -43.51 0.38
CA GLY A 12 -36.98 -42.73 1.60
C GLY A 12 -35.76 -43.14 2.42
N VAL A 13 -35.41 -44.43 2.46
CA VAL A 13 -34.17 -44.93 3.09
C VAL A 13 -32.93 -44.35 2.38
N VAL A 14 -32.92 -44.39 1.04
CA VAL A 14 -31.79 -43.85 0.25
C VAL A 14 -31.68 -42.33 0.42
N ALA A 15 -32.79 -41.60 0.35
CA ALA A 15 -32.79 -40.15 0.50
C ALA A 15 -32.34 -39.70 1.92
N HIS A 16 -32.75 -40.41 2.97
CA HIS A 16 -32.23 -40.13 4.31
C HIS A 16 -30.78 -40.56 4.48
N ASN A 17 -30.30 -41.61 3.79
CA ASN A 17 -28.89 -42.00 3.83
C ASN A 17 -27.98 -40.89 3.27
N THR A 18 -28.32 -40.35 2.11
CA THR A 18 -27.56 -39.23 1.52
C THR A 18 -27.64 -37.97 2.38
N SER A 19 -28.81 -37.65 2.94
CA SER A 19 -28.94 -36.54 3.90
C SER A 19 -28.11 -36.75 5.16
N MET A 20 -28.01 -37.98 5.69
CA MET A 20 -27.13 -38.27 6.83
C MET A 20 -25.66 -38.06 6.46
N GLN A 21 -25.24 -38.42 5.25
CA GLN A 21 -23.87 -38.18 4.79
C GLN A 21 -23.55 -36.68 4.69
N VAL A 22 -24.49 -35.86 4.20
CA VAL A 22 -24.31 -34.41 4.12
C VAL A 22 -24.17 -33.80 5.51
N VAL A 23 -25.06 -34.14 6.45
CA VAL A 23 -25.00 -33.65 7.84
C VAL A 23 -23.73 -34.12 8.55
N ALA A 24 -23.32 -35.37 8.34
CA ALA A 24 -22.06 -35.88 8.88
C ALA A 24 -20.84 -35.14 8.31
N ASN A 25 -20.86 -34.79 7.02
CA ASN A 25 -19.79 -34.00 6.40
C ASN A 25 -19.75 -32.57 6.94
N ASN A 26 -20.91 -31.92 7.14
CA ASN A 26 -20.99 -30.60 7.76
C ASN A 26 -20.38 -30.62 9.17
N LEU A 27 -20.79 -31.59 10.00
CA LEU A 27 -20.30 -31.72 11.37
C LEU A 27 -18.78 -31.98 11.42
N ALA A 28 -18.25 -32.79 10.51
CA ALA A 28 -16.82 -33.07 10.43
C ALA A 28 -15.99 -31.84 10.04
N ASN A 29 -16.58 -30.87 9.33
CA ASN A 29 -15.91 -29.66 8.86
C ASN A 29 -16.34 -28.39 9.63
N VAL A 30 -16.82 -28.55 10.87
CA VAL A 30 -17.18 -27.39 11.71
C VAL A 30 -15.97 -26.53 12.09
N SER A 31 -14.79 -27.13 12.22
CA SER A 31 -13.54 -26.43 12.56
C SER A 31 -12.71 -26.07 11.33
N THR A 32 -13.23 -26.32 10.13
CA THR A 32 -12.52 -26.00 8.89
C THR A 32 -12.80 -24.56 8.50
N THR A 33 -11.76 -23.73 8.51
CA THR A 33 -11.80 -22.32 8.07
C THR A 33 -12.38 -22.21 6.65
N GLY A 34 -13.27 -21.24 6.43
CA GLY A 34 -13.89 -20.96 5.13
C GLY A 34 -14.89 -22.02 4.66
N TYR A 35 -15.23 -23.03 5.47
CA TYR A 35 -16.16 -24.07 5.06
C TYR A 35 -17.61 -23.56 4.98
N LYS A 36 -18.26 -23.86 3.85
CA LYS A 36 -19.68 -23.59 3.61
C LYS A 36 -20.48 -24.88 3.70
N LYS A 37 -21.49 -24.89 4.58
CA LYS A 37 -22.37 -26.03 4.83
C LYS A 37 -23.15 -26.42 3.59
N SER A 38 -23.38 -27.71 3.42
CA SER A 38 -24.22 -28.24 2.35
C SER A 38 -25.58 -28.67 2.90
N ASP A 39 -26.63 -28.47 2.12
CA ASP A 39 -28.00 -28.90 2.46
C ASP A 39 -28.56 -29.84 1.37
N ALA A 40 -29.21 -30.92 1.79
CA ALA A 40 -29.86 -31.88 0.90
C ALA A 40 -31.34 -31.52 0.75
N GLN A 41 -31.75 -31.14 -0.47
CA GLN A 41 -33.15 -30.84 -0.77
C GLN A 41 -33.87 -32.06 -1.32
N PHE A 42 -35.08 -32.32 -0.83
CA PHE A 42 -35.89 -33.46 -1.24
C PHE A 42 -36.94 -33.06 -2.29
N GLY A 43 -37.09 -33.90 -3.31
CA GLY A 43 -38.15 -33.80 -4.31
C GLY A 43 -39.05 -35.03 -4.27
N SER A 44 -40.37 -34.84 -4.37
CA SER A 44 -41.30 -35.95 -4.52
C SER A 44 -41.16 -36.58 -5.90
N LEU A 45 -41.15 -37.91 -5.97
CA LEU A 45 -41.21 -38.63 -7.25
C LEU A 45 -42.62 -38.54 -7.85
N MET A 46 -42.68 -38.46 -9.19
CA MET A 46 -43.90 -38.21 -9.96
C MET A 46 -45.07 -39.12 -9.53
N SER A 47 -46.23 -38.53 -9.24
CA SER A 47 -47.41 -39.27 -8.77
C SER A 47 -48.06 -40.05 -9.91
N ARG A 48 -48.61 -41.24 -9.63
CA ARG A 48 -49.47 -41.95 -10.57
C ARG A 48 -50.92 -41.56 -10.28
N GLN A 49 -51.56 -40.90 -11.23
CA GLN A 49 -53.00 -40.67 -11.19
C GLN A 49 -53.70 -42.03 -11.27
N LEU A 50 -54.46 -42.39 -10.24
CA LEU A 50 -55.44 -43.46 -10.36
C LEU A 50 -56.64 -42.86 -11.08
N GLY A 51 -57.19 -43.60 -12.03
CA GLY A 51 -58.31 -43.15 -12.87
C GLY A 51 -59.45 -42.53 -12.06
N SER A 52 -60.21 -41.65 -12.72
CA SER A 52 -61.37 -40.95 -12.16
C SER A 52 -62.36 -41.94 -11.52
N SER A 53 -62.36 -42.04 -10.20
CA SER A 53 -63.29 -42.88 -9.44
C SER A 53 -63.56 -42.21 -8.10
N GLY A 54 -64.65 -41.45 -8.04
CA GLY A 54 -65.17 -40.79 -6.85
C GLY A 54 -66.64 -40.41 -7.05
N THR A 55 -67.38 -40.31 -5.95
CA THR A 55 -68.81 -39.95 -5.90
C THR A 55 -69.08 -38.66 -6.68
N ILE A 56 -70.10 -38.68 -7.53
CA ILE A 56 -70.53 -37.52 -8.32
C ILE A 56 -71.05 -36.45 -7.34
N TYR A 57 -70.35 -35.32 -7.24
CA TYR A 57 -70.91 -34.12 -6.63
C TYR A 57 -71.93 -33.53 -7.60
N GLU A 58 -73.01 -32.94 -7.08
CA GLU A 58 -74.10 -32.28 -7.84
C GLU A 58 -73.62 -31.18 -8.82
N SER A 59 -72.36 -30.76 -8.69
CA SER A 59 -71.65 -29.79 -9.55
C SER A 59 -70.82 -30.41 -10.70
N GLY A 60 -70.77 -31.74 -10.87
CA GLY A 60 -70.03 -32.38 -11.97
C GLY A 60 -68.50 -32.37 -11.85
N ALA A 61 -67.94 -32.09 -10.66
CA ALA A 61 -66.50 -32.10 -10.40
C ALA A 61 -65.97 -33.50 -10.08
N TYR A 62 -64.85 -33.90 -10.71
CA TYR A 62 -64.17 -35.17 -10.49
C TYR A 62 -63.15 -35.07 -9.34
N SER A 63 -63.12 -36.08 -8.45
CA SER A 63 -62.03 -36.25 -7.48
C SER A 63 -60.93 -37.11 -8.09
N PHE A 64 -59.70 -36.59 -8.17
CA PHE A 64 -58.54 -37.33 -8.65
C PHE A 64 -57.80 -37.99 -7.49
N GLY A 65 -57.82 -39.32 -7.42
CA GLY A 65 -56.93 -40.05 -6.53
C GLY A 65 -55.51 -40.08 -7.12
N GLN A 66 -54.53 -39.50 -6.43
CA GLN A 66 -53.12 -39.60 -6.82
C GLN A 66 -52.33 -40.34 -5.75
N ILE A 67 -51.46 -41.27 -6.17
CA ILE A 67 -50.52 -41.96 -5.28
C ILE A 67 -49.10 -41.50 -5.62
N GLY A 68 -48.41 -40.93 -4.63
CA GLY A 68 -47.00 -40.54 -4.74
C GLY A 68 -46.07 -41.74 -4.89
N LYS A 69 -44.98 -41.58 -5.65
CA LYS A 69 -44.01 -42.64 -5.94
C LYS A 69 -42.80 -42.68 -5.01
N GLY A 70 -42.76 -41.80 -4.01
CA GLY A 70 -41.70 -41.72 -3.01
C GLY A 70 -40.99 -40.38 -3.06
N VAL A 71 -39.73 -40.38 -2.61
CA VAL A 71 -38.90 -39.18 -2.47
C VAL A 71 -37.49 -39.46 -2.99
N ALA A 72 -36.86 -38.46 -3.59
CA ALA A 72 -35.44 -38.50 -3.94
C ALA A 72 -34.75 -37.21 -3.47
N VAL A 73 -33.43 -37.24 -3.36
CA VAL A 73 -32.66 -35.99 -3.23
C VAL A 73 -32.64 -35.32 -4.60
N SER A 74 -33.16 -34.10 -4.66
CA SER A 74 -33.18 -33.29 -5.87
C SER A 74 -31.80 -32.69 -6.13
N GLU A 75 -31.19 -32.11 -5.09
CA GLU A 75 -29.91 -31.43 -5.17
C GLU A 75 -29.24 -31.39 -3.79
N ILE A 76 -27.90 -31.34 -3.76
CA ILE A 76 -27.12 -30.98 -2.58
C ILE A 76 -26.53 -29.61 -2.86
N ARG A 77 -26.97 -28.61 -2.11
CA ARG A 77 -26.69 -27.20 -2.37
C ARG A 77 -25.80 -26.63 -1.27
N THR A 78 -24.75 -25.90 -1.64
CA THR A 78 -23.87 -25.23 -0.67
C THR A 78 -24.45 -23.88 -0.25
N VAL A 79 -24.58 -23.64 1.06
CA VAL A 79 -25.12 -22.40 1.63
C VAL A 79 -24.00 -21.39 1.84
N PHE A 80 -24.02 -20.30 1.09
CA PHE A 80 -22.97 -19.26 1.09
C PHE A 80 -23.16 -18.15 2.16
N ALA A 81 -23.85 -18.46 3.26
CA ALA A 81 -23.91 -17.54 4.39
C ALA A 81 -22.51 -17.35 5.00
N GLU A 82 -22.24 -16.16 5.52
CA GLU A 82 -21.00 -15.85 6.24
C GLU A 82 -20.90 -16.66 7.54
N GLY A 83 -19.69 -17.12 7.86
CA GLY A 83 -19.37 -17.78 9.12
C GLY A 83 -19.07 -16.78 10.24
N GLY A 84 -18.76 -17.29 11.43
CA GLY A 84 -18.19 -16.45 12.48
C GLY A 84 -16.77 -16.01 12.11
N LEU A 85 -16.36 -14.81 12.52
CA LEU A 85 -15.00 -14.34 12.33
C LEU A 85 -14.19 -14.58 13.61
N GLU A 86 -13.00 -15.16 13.46
CA GLU A 86 -12.06 -15.37 14.56
C GLU A 86 -10.79 -14.58 14.31
N SER A 87 -10.41 -13.72 15.26
CA SER A 87 -9.16 -12.97 15.17
C SER A 87 -7.96 -13.87 15.48
N THR A 88 -6.90 -13.71 14.69
CA THR A 88 -5.63 -14.44 14.81
C THR A 88 -4.47 -13.47 15.06
N ASN A 89 -3.29 -14.02 15.35
CA ASN A 89 -2.07 -13.25 15.53
C ASN A 89 -1.19 -13.22 14.26
N SER A 90 -1.60 -13.89 13.18
CA SER A 90 -0.85 -13.88 11.93
C SER A 90 -1.26 -12.67 11.09
N THR A 91 -0.29 -11.94 10.57
CA THR A 91 -0.56 -10.74 9.76
C THR A 91 -1.03 -11.03 8.34
N THR A 92 -0.86 -12.28 7.90
CA THR A 92 -1.24 -12.78 6.58
C THR A 92 -2.59 -13.48 6.57
N ASP A 93 -3.22 -13.64 7.73
CA ASP A 93 -4.56 -14.21 7.83
C ASP A 93 -5.60 -13.14 7.48
N MET A 94 -6.46 -13.48 6.53
CA MET A 94 -7.48 -12.58 6.00
C MET A 94 -8.85 -13.25 5.98
N ALA A 95 -9.90 -12.47 6.24
CA ALA A 95 -11.28 -12.89 6.02
C ALA A 95 -11.98 -11.88 5.11
N ILE A 96 -12.97 -12.32 4.33
CA ILE A 96 -13.78 -11.42 3.51
C ILE A 96 -15.11 -11.23 4.20
N GLU A 97 -15.39 -10.01 4.65
CA GLU A 97 -16.68 -9.60 5.21
C GLU A 97 -17.65 -9.29 4.06
N GLY A 98 -18.76 -10.02 3.97
CA GLY A 98 -19.71 -9.90 2.87
C GLY A 98 -19.40 -10.79 1.66
N ASN A 99 -19.68 -10.31 0.44
CA ASN A 99 -19.60 -11.12 -0.78
C ASN A 99 -18.22 -11.05 -1.43
N GLY A 100 -17.58 -12.19 -1.68
CA GLY A 100 -16.32 -12.25 -2.41
C GLY A 100 -15.61 -13.58 -2.23
N TYR A 101 -14.58 -13.84 -3.02
CA TYR A 101 -13.70 -15.01 -2.87
C TYR A 101 -12.27 -14.60 -3.19
N PHE A 102 -11.31 -15.22 -2.51
CA PHE A 102 -9.90 -15.12 -2.87
C PHE A 102 -9.65 -15.94 -4.14
N GLY A 103 -8.94 -15.34 -5.11
CA GLY A 103 -8.50 -16.02 -6.33
C GLY A 103 -7.17 -16.73 -6.10
N LEU A 104 -7.12 -18.02 -6.37
CA LEU A 104 -5.97 -18.88 -6.15
C LEU A 104 -5.53 -19.51 -7.47
N ASN A 105 -4.26 -19.40 -7.79
CA ASN A 105 -3.65 -20.01 -8.96
C ASN A 105 -2.90 -21.28 -8.55
N ASN A 106 -3.10 -22.38 -9.29
CA ASN A 106 -2.38 -23.63 -9.06
C ASN A 106 -1.12 -23.69 -9.96
N PRO A 107 0.09 -23.61 -9.39
CA PRO A 107 1.32 -23.62 -10.18
C PRO A 107 1.65 -24.99 -10.82
N ILE A 108 1.03 -26.09 -10.35
CA ILE A 108 1.43 -27.46 -10.71
C ILE A 108 0.77 -27.95 -12.02
N ASP A 109 -0.44 -27.47 -12.34
CA ASP A 109 -1.22 -28.07 -13.43
C ASP A 109 -0.99 -27.45 -14.82
N GLY A 110 -0.22 -26.36 -14.94
CA GLY A 110 0.04 -25.67 -16.23
C GLY A 110 -1.23 -25.14 -16.94
N ARG A 111 -2.41 -25.42 -16.40
CA ARG A 111 -3.71 -24.82 -16.73
C ARG A 111 -3.92 -23.63 -15.83
N GLN A 112 -4.30 -22.50 -16.42
CA GLN A 112 -4.69 -21.28 -15.71
C GLN A 112 -6.08 -21.42 -15.05
N ASP A 113 -6.41 -22.59 -14.53
CA ASP A 113 -7.69 -22.81 -13.85
C ASP A 113 -7.59 -22.15 -12.47
N LEU A 114 -8.26 -21.00 -12.33
CA LEU A 114 -8.39 -20.31 -11.05
C LEU A 114 -9.30 -21.09 -10.12
N TYR A 115 -8.83 -21.25 -8.90
CA TYR A 115 -9.59 -21.74 -7.76
C TYR A 115 -10.04 -20.55 -6.92
N TYR A 116 -11.18 -20.68 -6.27
CA TYR A 116 -11.78 -19.63 -5.47
C TYR A 116 -12.01 -20.14 -4.07
N SER A 117 -11.54 -19.40 -3.06
CA SER A 117 -11.66 -19.84 -1.67
C SER A 117 -12.18 -18.74 -0.76
N ARG A 118 -12.82 -19.15 0.32
CA ARG A 118 -13.15 -18.29 1.46
C ARG A 118 -12.13 -18.42 2.60
N ALA A 119 -11.34 -19.49 2.58
CA ALA A 119 -10.27 -19.66 3.55
C ALA A 119 -9.15 -18.67 3.22
N GLY A 120 -8.85 -17.76 4.15
CA GLY A 120 -7.76 -16.79 3.98
C GLY A 120 -6.58 -17.02 4.91
N SER A 121 -6.30 -18.28 5.25
CA SER A 121 -5.06 -18.67 5.92
C SER A 121 -3.93 -18.76 4.88
N PHE A 122 -3.12 -17.71 4.80
CA PHE A 122 -2.02 -17.63 3.85
C PHE A 122 -0.66 -17.54 4.54
N LEU A 123 0.36 -18.11 3.90
CA LEU A 123 1.74 -18.14 4.38
C LEU A 123 2.67 -17.85 3.20
N PHE A 124 3.84 -17.29 3.46
CA PHE A 124 4.85 -17.12 2.42
C PHE A 124 5.64 -18.41 2.21
N ASP A 125 5.77 -18.83 0.95
CA ASP A 125 6.67 -19.91 0.55
C ASP A 125 8.12 -19.42 0.41
N ASN A 126 9.07 -20.33 0.20
CA ASN A 126 10.50 -20.04 0.01
C ASN A 126 10.73 -19.02 -1.13
N ASP A 127 9.95 -19.09 -2.20
CA ASP A 127 9.99 -18.17 -3.35
C ASP A 127 9.20 -16.86 -3.11
N ALA A 128 8.86 -16.58 -1.86
CA ALA A 128 8.15 -15.39 -1.39
C ALA A 128 6.77 -15.15 -2.02
N TYR A 129 6.17 -16.20 -2.58
CA TYR A 129 4.75 -16.19 -2.97
C TYR A 129 3.87 -16.36 -1.76
N LEU A 130 2.75 -15.62 -1.73
CA LEU A 130 1.72 -15.82 -0.73
C LEU A 130 0.87 -17.02 -1.13
N VAL A 131 1.02 -18.14 -0.43
CA VAL A 131 0.36 -19.41 -0.72
C VAL A 131 -0.62 -19.81 0.38
N ASN A 132 -1.66 -20.52 0.00
CA ASN A 132 -2.48 -21.23 0.98
C ASN A 132 -1.75 -22.49 1.49
N ALA A 133 -2.33 -23.20 2.47
CA ALA A 133 -1.78 -24.44 3.00
C ALA A 133 -1.54 -25.57 1.96
N HIS A 134 -2.01 -25.40 0.71
CA HIS A 134 -1.93 -26.38 -0.37
C HIS A 134 -0.94 -25.97 -1.46
N GLY A 135 -0.27 -24.82 -1.31
CA GLY A 135 0.67 -24.30 -2.30
C GLY A 135 0.00 -23.56 -3.47
N TYR A 136 -1.30 -23.27 -3.40
CA TYR A 136 -1.95 -22.39 -4.38
C TYR A 136 -1.63 -20.93 -4.05
N ARG A 137 -1.25 -20.17 -5.08
CA ARG A 137 -0.77 -18.79 -4.96
C ARG A 137 -1.94 -17.82 -4.99
N LEU A 138 -1.95 -16.86 -4.06
CA LEU A 138 -2.95 -15.81 -4.02
C LEU A 138 -2.72 -14.81 -5.15
N GLN A 139 -3.81 -14.38 -5.79
CA GLN A 139 -3.78 -13.38 -6.85
C GLN A 139 -4.08 -11.97 -6.35
N GLY A 140 -3.44 -10.99 -6.96
CA GLY A 140 -3.60 -9.58 -6.63
C GLY A 140 -3.18 -8.65 -7.77
N TYR A 141 -3.41 -7.37 -7.57
CA TYR A 141 -2.92 -6.30 -8.41
C TYR A 141 -1.58 -5.82 -7.87
N GLN A 142 -0.56 -5.74 -8.72
CA GLN A 142 0.71 -5.14 -8.33
C GLN A 142 0.51 -3.65 -8.08
N VAL A 143 1.11 -3.14 -7.00
CA VAL A 143 1.13 -1.70 -6.74
C VAL A 143 2.54 -1.21 -7.04
N ASP A 144 2.64 -0.14 -7.83
CA ASP A 144 3.90 0.54 -8.07
C ASP A 144 4.34 1.21 -6.76
N ARG A 145 5.60 0.96 -6.35
CA ARG A 145 6.11 1.40 -5.05
C ARG A 145 6.41 2.89 -5.00
N GLU A 146 6.67 3.53 -6.14
CA GLU A 146 7.02 4.95 -6.20
C GLU A 146 5.78 5.83 -6.31
N THR A 147 4.82 5.43 -7.13
CA THR A 147 3.63 6.22 -7.43
C THR A 147 2.40 5.79 -6.64
N GLY A 148 2.42 4.58 -6.05
CA GLY A 148 1.24 3.99 -5.41
C GLY A 148 0.13 3.61 -6.39
N GLU A 149 0.40 3.65 -7.70
CA GLU A 149 -0.59 3.28 -8.72
C GLU A 149 -0.82 1.77 -8.76
N ILE A 150 -2.09 1.40 -8.92
CA ILE A 150 -2.53 0.00 -8.93
C ILE A 150 -2.54 -0.48 -10.37
N ALA A 151 -1.75 -1.52 -10.65
CA ALA A 151 -1.72 -2.14 -11.97
C ALA A 151 -3.11 -2.69 -12.35
N THR A 152 -3.47 -2.59 -13.63
CA THR A 152 -4.77 -3.10 -14.12
C THR A 152 -4.79 -4.62 -14.32
N THR A 153 -3.62 -5.27 -14.31
CA THR A 153 -3.46 -6.70 -14.53
C THR A 153 -3.32 -7.45 -13.21
N ILE A 154 -3.99 -8.61 -13.12
CA ILE A 154 -3.88 -9.50 -11.97
C ILE A 154 -2.68 -10.42 -12.17
N SER A 155 -1.83 -10.52 -11.15
CA SER A 155 -0.68 -11.42 -11.09
C SER A 155 -0.67 -12.20 -9.78
N ASP A 156 0.21 -13.20 -9.68
CA ASP A 156 0.46 -13.87 -8.41
C ASP A 156 1.15 -12.89 -7.45
N ILE A 157 0.73 -12.88 -6.18
CA ILE A 157 1.34 -12.02 -5.15
C ILE A 157 2.68 -12.64 -4.75
N GLN A 158 3.76 -11.97 -5.16
CA GLN A 158 5.13 -12.35 -4.81
C GLN A 158 5.86 -11.15 -4.23
N LEU A 159 6.43 -11.31 -3.04
CA LEU A 159 7.29 -10.26 -2.51
C LEU A 159 8.55 -10.16 -3.39
N PRO A 160 8.90 -8.97 -3.87
CA PRO A 160 10.08 -8.76 -4.70
C PRO A 160 11.33 -8.97 -3.85
N TYR A 161 11.97 -10.12 -4.02
CA TYR A 161 13.20 -10.45 -3.30
C TYR A 161 14.40 -10.32 -4.23
N GLU A 162 15.54 -9.97 -3.64
CA GLU A 162 16.84 -10.10 -4.28
C GLU A 162 17.63 -11.18 -3.53
N ASP A 163 18.26 -12.07 -4.27
CA ASP A 163 19.16 -13.08 -3.73
C ASP A 163 20.52 -12.44 -3.44
N VAL A 164 20.83 -12.19 -2.16
CA VAL A 164 22.11 -11.63 -1.75
C VAL A 164 22.99 -12.73 -1.14
N LEU A 165 24.23 -12.82 -1.61
CA LEU A 165 25.23 -13.73 -1.05
C LEU A 165 25.84 -13.11 0.21
N ALA A 166 25.40 -13.54 1.39
CA ALA A 166 25.99 -13.17 2.67
C ALA A 166 26.67 -14.39 3.29
N ASN A 167 27.97 -14.30 3.59
CA ASN A 167 28.76 -15.36 4.25
C ASN A 167 28.72 -16.75 3.58
N GLY A 168 28.52 -16.83 2.26
CA GLY A 168 28.45 -18.09 1.52
C GLY A 168 27.08 -18.78 1.51
N GLU A 169 26.06 -18.17 2.15
CA GLU A 169 24.66 -18.57 2.04
C GLU A 169 23.88 -17.52 1.23
N THR A 170 23.02 -17.97 0.31
CA THR A 170 22.13 -17.07 -0.43
C THR A 170 20.96 -16.71 0.47
N THR A 171 20.95 -15.49 0.99
CA THR A 171 19.85 -14.97 1.81
C THR A 171 18.93 -14.14 0.92
N ARG A 172 17.64 -14.48 0.89
CA ARG A 172 16.61 -13.72 0.21
C ARG A 172 16.22 -12.52 1.05
N LEU A 173 16.40 -11.33 0.49
CA LEU A 173 16.08 -10.08 1.16
C LEU A 173 15.10 -9.29 0.30
N VAL A 174 13.98 -8.91 0.88
CA VAL A 174 13.08 -7.91 0.30
C VAL A 174 13.58 -6.57 0.77
N ARG A 175 13.98 -5.72 -0.17
CA ARG A 175 14.46 -4.37 0.13
C ARG A 175 13.56 -3.30 -0.48
N SER A 176 13.42 -2.21 0.26
CA SER A 176 12.93 -0.93 -0.23
C SER A 176 14.09 -0.26 -0.99
N GLU A 177 13.82 0.17 -2.22
CA GLU A 177 14.81 0.87 -3.05
C GLU A 177 15.07 2.25 -2.43
N PRO A 178 16.34 2.71 -2.41
CA PRO A 178 16.63 4.03 -1.87
C PRO A 178 15.96 5.12 -2.70
N ARG A 179 15.58 6.22 -2.06
CA ARG A 179 15.04 7.39 -2.75
C ARG A 179 15.93 8.59 -2.48
N ALA A 180 16.39 9.23 -3.56
CA ALA A 180 17.16 10.45 -3.49
C ALA A 180 16.28 11.62 -3.01
N THR A 181 16.83 12.55 -2.23
CA THR A 181 16.07 13.70 -1.71
C THR A 181 15.67 14.68 -2.82
N THR A 182 14.40 14.79 -3.17
CA THR A 182 13.94 15.76 -4.19
C THR A 182 13.62 17.13 -3.60
N SER A 183 13.29 17.18 -2.31
CA SER A 183 12.94 18.42 -1.61
C SER A 183 13.29 18.37 -0.13
N PHE A 184 13.63 19.52 0.44
CA PHE A 184 13.68 19.70 1.89
C PHE A 184 13.05 21.03 2.32
N GLU A 185 12.44 21.01 3.50
CA GLU A 185 11.90 22.18 4.18
C GLU A 185 12.76 22.46 5.41
N MET A 186 13.11 23.72 5.63
CA MET A 186 13.81 24.17 6.82
C MET A 186 13.22 25.49 7.28
N VAL A 187 12.79 25.52 8.54
CA VAL A 187 12.17 26.70 9.14
C VAL A 187 12.99 27.10 10.35
N THR A 188 13.57 28.29 10.28
CA THR A 188 14.41 28.85 11.33
C THR A 188 13.79 30.13 11.90
N ASN A 189 14.15 30.45 13.13
CA ASN A 189 14.13 31.81 13.62
C ASN A 189 15.57 32.32 13.57
N LEU A 190 15.81 33.48 12.97
CA LEU A 190 17.11 34.14 12.88
C LEU A 190 17.12 35.39 13.77
N ASP A 191 18.14 35.56 14.60
CA ASP A 191 18.21 36.67 15.55
C ASP A 191 18.34 38.02 14.85
N HIS A 192 17.28 38.83 14.88
CA HIS A 192 17.24 40.15 14.26
C HIS A 192 18.37 41.10 14.73
N THR A 193 18.94 40.87 15.91
CA THR A 193 19.98 41.72 16.51
C THR A 193 21.40 41.22 16.26
N ALA A 194 21.55 40.10 15.55
CA ALA A 194 22.85 39.53 15.23
C ALA A 194 23.75 40.51 14.47
N ALA A 195 25.05 40.40 14.73
CA ALA A 195 26.05 41.21 14.06
C ALA A 195 26.54 40.52 12.80
N ASP A 196 26.74 41.29 11.73
CA ASP A 196 27.39 40.84 10.49
C ASP A 196 28.84 40.41 10.81
N LEU A 197 29.15 39.15 10.52
CA LEU A 197 30.47 38.56 10.75
C LEU A 197 31.30 38.54 9.46
N PHE A 198 30.64 38.39 8.30
CA PHE A 198 31.26 38.41 6.98
C PHE A 198 30.83 39.64 6.19
N SER A 199 31.65 40.69 6.21
CA SER A 199 31.34 41.94 5.50
C SER A 199 32.29 42.20 4.32
N ASP A 200 31.69 42.49 3.16
CA ASP A 200 32.36 43.04 1.98
C ASP A 200 31.62 44.32 1.53
N TYR A 201 32.36 45.41 1.29
CA TYR A 201 31.80 46.69 0.87
C TYR A 201 31.31 46.66 -0.58
N ASP A 202 31.96 45.87 -1.45
CA ASP A 202 31.62 45.80 -2.86
C ASP A 202 30.48 44.79 -3.11
N ASN A 203 30.42 43.70 -2.35
CA ASN A 203 29.42 42.64 -2.46
C ASN A 203 28.87 42.17 -1.09
N PRO A 204 28.08 43.00 -0.40
CA PRO A 204 27.60 42.69 0.95
C PRO A 204 26.61 41.51 1.02
N PHE A 205 25.95 41.15 -0.08
CA PHE A 205 25.00 40.03 -0.14
C PHE A 205 25.65 38.66 -0.42
N MET A 206 26.93 38.65 -0.76
CA MET A 206 27.67 37.45 -1.19
C MET A 206 29.03 37.35 -0.49
N ALA A 207 29.17 37.99 0.66
CA ALA A 207 30.41 38.08 1.40
C ALA A 207 30.80 36.70 1.96
N MET A 208 29.81 35.91 2.39
CA MET A 208 30.02 34.54 2.86
C MET A 208 30.52 33.60 1.75
N ILE A 209 30.07 33.75 0.49
CA ILE A 209 30.60 32.96 -0.65
C ILE A 209 32.09 33.28 -0.88
N GLY A 210 32.47 34.55 -0.81
CA GLY A 210 33.87 34.98 -0.98
C GLY A 210 34.78 34.54 0.16
N ALA A 211 34.24 34.40 1.38
CA ALA A 211 34.95 33.91 2.55
C ALA A 211 35.07 32.37 2.61
N TYR A 212 34.20 31.65 1.91
CA TYR A 212 34.17 30.19 1.90
C TYR A 212 35.43 29.59 1.25
N ASN A 213 36.12 28.72 1.97
CA ASN A 213 37.30 28.02 1.46
C ASN A 213 37.40 26.58 1.98
N ALA A 214 36.66 25.68 1.34
CA ALA A 214 36.72 24.26 1.61
C ALA A 214 37.62 23.56 0.59
N ASN A 215 38.95 23.62 0.78
CA ASN A 215 39.86 22.72 0.07
C ASN A 215 40.00 21.39 0.85
N LEU A 216 40.47 20.32 0.21
CA LEU A 216 40.77 19.00 0.81
C LEU A 216 41.60 19.06 2.10
N SER A 217 42.38 20.15 2.31
CA SER A 217 43.17 20.38 3.53
C SER A 217 42.41 21.07 4.67
N ASN A 218 41.29 21.74 4.39
CA ASN A 218 40.46 22.49 5.34
C ASN A 218 38.99 22.01 5.35
N ALA A 219 38.76 20.76 4.92
CA ALA A 219 37.44 20.20 4.66
C ALA A 219 36.45 20.26 5.84
N SER A 220 36.96 20.21 7.08
CA SER A 220 36.15 20.22 8.30
C SER A 220 35.83 21.63 8.84
N THR A 221 36.47 22.67 8.30
CA THR A 221 36.31 24.07 8.77
C THR A 221 36.32 25.04 7.58
N PRO A 222 35.24 25.07 6.78
CA PRO A 222 35.18 25.87 5.55
C PRO A 222 35.39 27.38 5.77
N PHE A 223 35.12 27.88 6.98
CA PHE A 223 35.29 29.28 7.37
C PHE A 223 36.46 29.54 8.34
N GLY A 224 37.24 28.52 8.68
CA GLY A 224 38.32 28.64 9.68
C GLY A 224 37.78 28.96 11.08
N ASP A 225 38.39 29.93 11.76
CA ASP A 225 38.08 30.31 13.16
C ASP A 225 36.88 31.27 13.30
N THR A 226 36.46 31.91 12.20
CA THR A 226 35.27 32.81 12.17
C THR A 226 34.10 31.99 11.67
N LEU A 227 33.09 31.77 12.52
CA LEU A 227 31.92 30.97 12.16
C LEU A 227 30.77 31.90 11.75
N PRO A 228 29.90 31.51 10.80
CA PRO A 228 28.66 32.20 10.53
C PRO A 228 27.77 32.29 11.77
N GLU A 229 26.91 33.30 11.83
CA GLU A 229 26.04 33.54 12.99
C GLU A 229 25.19 32.31 13.35
N TYR A 230 24.61 31.65 12.35
CA TYR A 230 23.83 30.44 12.56
C TYR A 230 24.06 29.38 11.50
N SER A 231 24.01 28.12 11.90
CA SER A 231 24.01 26.99 10.97
C SER A 231 23.03 25.92 11.41
N SER A 232 22.43 25.27 10.43
CA SER A 232 21.52 24.14 10.62
C SER A 232 21.80 23.08 9.57
N SER A 233 21.88 21.82 9.99
CA SER A 233 22.13 20.71 9.07
C SER A 233 20.95 19.76 8.96
N ILE A 234 20.83 19.14 7.80
CA ILE A 234 19.85 18.10 7.48
C ILE A 234 20.54 17.02 6.64
N LEU A 235 20.13 15.77 6.79
CA LEU A 235 20.64 14.68 5.96
C LEU A 235 19.89 14.65 4.63
N CYS A 236 20.62 14.73 3.51
CA CYS A 236 20.11 14.43 2.18
C CYS A 236 20.59 13.05 1.72
N TYR A 237 19.86 12.42 0.81
CA TYR A 237 20.18 11.11 0.27
C TYR A 237 20.45 11.20 -1.23
N ASP A 238 21.48 10.49 -1.69
CA ASP A 238 21.77 10.29 -3.12
C ASP A 238 20.92 9.15 -3.72
N GLU A 239 21.00 8.94 -5.04
CA GLU A 239 20.32 7.85 -5.77
C GLU A 239 20.74 6.45 -5.29
N ALA A 240 21.93 6.31 -4.70
CA ALA A 240 22.40 5.06 -4.13
C ALA A 240 21.94 4.84 -2.67
N GLY A 241 21.28 5.83 -2.04
CA GLY A 241 20.83 5.79 -0.66
C GLY A 241 21.90 6.11 0.38
N ASN A 242 23.05 6.69 -0.01
CA ASN A 242 24.04 7.21 0.92
C ASN A 242 23.55 8.55 1.49
N GLY A 243 23.68 8.71 2.80
CA GLY A 243 23.34 9.95 3.48
C GLY A 243 24.51 10.93 3.44
N HIS A 244 24.25 12.15 2.98
CA HIS A 244 25.17 13.27 2.99
C HIS A 244 24.60 14.37 3.88
N GLU A 245 25.45 15.00 4.69
CA GLU A 245 25.01 16.12 5.52
C GLU A 245 24.97 17.40 4.68
N LEU A 246 23.83 18.08 4.67
CA LEU A 246 23.64 19.36 4.01
C LEU A 246 23.47 20.42 5.10
N THR A 247 24.36 21.41 5.10
CA THR A 247 24.38 22.47 6.11
C THR A 247 24.04 23.79 5.46
N ALA A 248 22.98 24.43 5.95
CA ALA A 248 22.66 25.81 5.66
C ALA A 248 23.34 26.72 6.69
N TYR A 249 24.14 27.66 6.21
CA TYR A 249 24.78 28.71 7.00
C TYR A 249 24.08 30.04 6.72
N PHE A 250 23.89 30.85 7.77
CA PHE A 250 23.19 32.12 7.72
C PHE A 250 24.07 33.20 8.36
N ASP A 251 24.14 34.36 7.72
CA ASP A 251 24.80 35.55 8.25
C ASP A 251 23.96 36.81 7.95
N PRO A 252 23.81 37.73 8.90
CA PRO A 252 23.07 38.97 8.67
C PRO A 252 23.94 39.95 7.86
N VAL A 253 23.33 40.65 6.92
CA VAL A 253 24.02 41.66 6.12
C VAL A 253 23.87 43.03 6.78
N ALA A 254 24.97 43.71 7.06
CA ALA A 254 24.92 44.99 7.73
C ALA A 254 24.23 46.07 6.88
N ALA A 255 23.16 46.68 7.40
CA ALA A 255 22.37 47.68 6.66
C ALA A 255 23.17 48.90 6.17
N TRP A 256 24.33 49.21 6.77
CA TRP A 256 25.18 50.35 6.36
C TRP A 256 26.04 50.08 5.12
N THR A 257 26.23 48.82 4.73
CA THR A 257 26.92 48.47 3.46
C THR A 257 25.98 48.52 2.26
N LEU A 258 24.66 48.62 2.50
CA LEU A 258 23.62 48.56 1.49
C LEU A 258 23.24 49.95 0.96
N SER A 259 22.90 49.99 -0.34
CA SER A 259 22.35 51.16 -1.03
C SER A 259 20.91 50.89 -1.47
N ASN A 260 20.05 51.91 -1.33
CA ASN A 260 18.59 51.81 -1.56
C ASN A 260 17.88 50.77 -0.68
N ALA A 261 18.45 50.40 0.46
CA ALA A 261 17.77 49.54 1.43
C ALA A 261 16.51 50.21 1.96
N THR A 262 15.43 49.43 2.09
CA THR A 262 14.18 49.96 2.63
C THR A 262 14.33 50.14 4.15
N PRO A 263 14.03 51.31 4.73
CA PRO A 263 14.19 51.52 6.15
C PRO A 263 13.39 50.51 6.97
N GLY A 264 14.06 49.88 7.93
CA GLY A 264 13.47 48.88 8.82
C GLY A 264 13.47 47.45 8.29
N TYR A 265 13.93 47.20 7.07
CA TYR A 265 14.10 45.82 6.57
C TYR A 265 15.45 45.25 7.02
N SER A 266 15.48 43.96 7.31
CA SER A 266 16.72 43.21 7.55
C SER A 266 16.97 42.23 6.41
N TYR A 267 18.25 42.03 6.11
CA TYR A 267 18.70 41.20 5.00
C TYR A 267 19.66 40.16 5.55
N TRP A 268 19.50 38.92 5.10
CA TRP A 268 20.35 37.81 5.49
C TRP A 268 20.89 37.14 4.25
N GLU A 269 22.16 36.82 4.23
CA GLU A 269 22.71 35.91 3.24
C GLU A 269 22.70 34.48 3.79
N TYR A 270 22.51 33.52 2.90
CA TYR A 270 22.68 32.11 3.23
C TYR A 270 23.48 31.38 2.17
N ILE A 271 24.21 30.38 2.60
CA ILE A 271 24.80 29.37 1.72
C ILE A 271 24.37 28.00 2.18
N ILE A 272 24.26 27.10 1.23
CA ILE A 272 24.02 25.69 1.45
C ILE A 272 25.25 24.97 0.95
N ALA A 273 25.85 24.18 1.84
CA ALA A 273 27.02 23.40 1.53
C ALA A 273 26.91 21.96 2.03
N VAL A 274 27.54 21.07 1.30
CA VAL A 274 27.76 19.66 1.64
C VAL A 274 29.25 19.49 1.99
N PRO A 275 29.63 18.57 2.88
CA PRO A 275 31.03 18.25 3.12
C PRO A 275 31.79 18.04 1.81
N PRO A 276 32.98 18.62 1.64
CA PRO A 276 33.71 18.57 0.37
C PRO A 276 34.20 17.17 -0.01
N GLU A 277 34.19 16.21 0.93
CA GLU A 277 34.45 14.78 0.67
C GLU A 277 33.28 14.04 0.02
N SER A 278 32.07 14.61 0.15
CA SER A 278 30.82 14.14 -0.44
C SER A 278 30.46 14.86 -1.75
N ASP A 279 31.22 15.90 -2.08
CA ASP A 279 31.07 16.66 -3.31
C ASP A 279 31.69 15.88 -4.48
N ALA A 280 30.88 15.58 -5.49
CA ALA A 280 31.31 14.99 -6.74
C ALA A 280 31.09 15.93 -7.94
N SER A 281 30.99 17.24 -7.70
CA SER A 281 30.89 18.28 -8.74
C SER A 281 32.26 18.63 -9.36
N ALA A 282 32.24 19.49 -10.38
CA ALA A 282 33.44 20.08 -10.97
C ALA A 282 34.24 20.98 -10.00
N ALA A 283 33.66 21.36 -8.85
CA ALA A 283 34.33 22.14 -7.81
C ALA A 283 35.16 21.28 -6.84
N TYR A 284 35.09 19.94 -6.93
CA TYR A 284 35.85 19.02 -6.08
C TYR A 284 37.36 19.34 -6.12
N GLY A 285 37.96 19.48 -4.93
CA GLY A 285 39.39 19.80 -4.78
C GLY A 285 39.76 21.27 -5.04
N THR A 286 38.79 22.14 -5.29
CA THR A 286 38.97 23.60 -5.34
C THR A 286 38.56 24.24 -4.00
N SER A 287 38.69 25.56 -3.86
CA SER A 287 38.22 26.29 -2.66
C SER A 287 36.70 26.35 -2.55
N GLY A 288 35.97 26.10 -3.65
CA GLY A 288 34.50 26.09 -3.68
C GLY A 288 33.88 24.70 -3.53
N ALA A 289 34.65 23.68 -3.14
CA ALA A 289 34.12 22.33 -3.01
C ALA A 289 33.00 22.29 -1.96
N GLY A 290 31.92 21.58 -2.29
CA GLY A 290 30.76 21.40 -1.43
C GLY A 290 29.71 22.52 -1.50
N LEU A 291 29.94 23.63 -2.19
CA LEU A 291 28.92 24.67 -2.35
C LEU A 291 27.84 24.23 -3.35
N VAL A 292 26.57 24.28 -2.95
CA VAL A 292 25.45 23.80 -3.77
C VAL A 292 24.39 24.87 -4.01
N GLY A 293 24.12 25.70 -3.00
CA GLY A 293 23.09 26.73 -3.05
C GLY A 293 23.53 28.00 -2.34
N SER A 294 23.01 29.14 -2.75
CA SER A 294 23.16 30.39 -2.00
C SER A 294 21.94 31.27 -2.24
N GLY A 295 21.73 32.26 -1.38
CA GLY A 295 20.70 33.25 -1.62
C GLY A 295 20.66 34.33 -0.57
N VAL A 296 19.68 35.21 -0.73
CA VAL A 296 19.41 36.33 0.16
C VAL A 296 17.97 36.22 0.63
N MET A 297 17.77 36.39 1.93
CA MET A 297 16.46 36.49 2.56
C MET A 297 16.18 37.94 2.96
N VAL A 298 14.95 38.38 2.71
CA VAL A 298 14.49 39.74 3.01
C VAL A 298 13.38 39.68 4.05
N PHE A 299 13.60 40.30 5.20
CA PHE A 299 12.59 40.40 6.26
C PHE A 299 12.14 41.86 6.43
N ASP A 300 10.89 42.04 6.85
CA ASP A 300 10.38 43.35 7.25
C ASP A 300 10.83 43.73 8.67
N GLY A 301 10.51 44.95 9.09
CA GLY A 301 10.85 45.45 10.43
C GLY A 301 10.05 44.85 11.58
N GLN A 302 9.22 43.85 11.30
CA GLN A 302 8.57 43.01 12.31
C GLN A 302 9.15 41.60 12.35
N GLY A 303 10.14 41.28 11.50
CA GLY A 303 10.76 39.97 11.42
C GLY A 303 10.02 38.97 10.52
N GLN A 304 9.05 39.42 9.72
CA GLN A 304 8.34 38.55 8.77
C GLN A 304 9.14 38.42 7.48
N PHE A 305 9.16 37.22 6.91
CA PHE A 305 9.83 36.95 5.65
C PHE A 305 8.99 37.48 4.47
N VAL A 306 9.57 38.41 3.71
CA VAL A 306 8.88 39.19 2.68
C VAL A 306 9.22 38.69 1.29
N ASP A 307 10.48 38.38 1.05
CA ASP A 307 10.98 37.95 -0.26
C ASP A 307 12.31 37.20 -0.09
N GLN A 308 12.70 36.46 -1.12
CA GLN A 308 14.02 35.83 -1.19
C GLN A 308 14.57 35.91 -2.60
N MET A 309 15.87 35.70 -2.74
CA MET A 309 16.50 35.46 -4.03
C MET A 309 17.44 34.26 -3.92
N ALA A 310 17.30 33.35 -4.86
CA ALA A 310 18.01 32.08 -4.90
C ALA A 310 19.08 32.04 -5.98
N PHE A 311 20.19 31.36 -5.69
CA PHE A 311 21.22 31.05 -6.66
C PHE A 311 21.62 29.58 -6.59
N SER A 312 21.85 29.02 -7.77
CA SER A 312 22.38 27.68 -7.95
C SER A 312 23.66 27.74 -8.77
N LEU A 313 24.61 26.87 -8.43
CA LEU A 313 25.80 26.66 -9.23
C LEU A 313 25.55 25.54 -10.26
N ASP A 314 26.08 25.69 -11.48
CA ASP A 314 26.12 24.56 -12.42
C ASP A 314 27.22 23.57 -12.00
N ALA A 315 26.81 22.47 -11.38
CA ALA A 315 27.70 21.46 -10.82
C ALA A 315 28.59 20.77 -11.87
N VAL A 316 28.27 20.85 -13.17
CA VAL A 316 29.01 20.17 -14.24
C VAL A 316 30.11 21.05 -14.85
N THR A 317 29.89 22.37 -14.95
CA THR A 317 30.82 23.26 -15.67
C THR A 317 31.52 24.31 -14.80
N ALA A 318 30.99 24.60 -13.60
CA ALA A 318 31.51 25.68 -12.76
C ALA A 318 32.57 25.20 -11.76
N SER A 319 33.85 25.29 -12.12
CA SER A 319 34.99 24.98 -11.26
C SER A 319 35.33 26.07 -10.22
N GLY A 320 34.51 27.12 -10.12
CA GLY A 320 34.80 28.34 -9.36
C GLY A 320 33.68 28.77 -8.39
N GLY A 321 33.08 27.82 -7.66
CA GLY A 321 31.95 28.06 -6.75
C GLY A 321 32.19 29.14 -5.68
N ALA A 322 33.45 29.38 -5.29
CA ALA A 322 33.81 30.46 -4.35
C ALA A 322 33.83 31.87 -4.97
N THR A 323 33.46 32.02 -6.25
CA THR A 323 33.36 33.32 -6.92
C THR A 323 31.90 33.70 -7.17
N PRO A 324 31.42 34.87 -6.70
CA PRO A 324 30.02 35.27 -6.89
C PRO A 324 29.55 35.32 -8.36
N GLY A 325 30.47 35.56 -9.31
CA GLY A 325 30.15 35.60 -10.73
C GLY A 325 29.76 34.25 -11.37
N ALA A 326 30.07 33.13 -10.71
CA ALA A 326 29.73 31.79 -11.18
C ALA A 326 28.27 31.39 -10.90
N TRP A 327 27.57 32.16 -10.06
CA TRP A 327 26.24 31.83 -9.57
C TRP A 327 25.14 32.47 -10.42
N THR A 328 24.19 31.65 -10.86
CA THR A 328 23.02 32.06 -11.63
C THR A 328 21.75 31.87 -10.81
N ALA A 329 20.71 32.67 -11.09
CA ALA A 329 19.42 32.53 -10.43
C ALA A 329 18.88 31.08 -10.52
N ALA A 330 18.40 30.54 -9.40
CA ALA A 330 17.92 29.17 -9.32
C ALA A 330 16.67 28.94 -10.20
N SER A 331 16.48 27.74 -10.72
CA SER A 331 15.21 27.36 -11.36
C SER A 331 14.13 27.07 -10.30
N PHE A 332 12.88 26.96 -10.72
CA PHE A 332 11.75 26.58 -9.87
C PHE A 332 11.25 25.17 -10.20
N ASP A 333 10.75 24.44 -9.21
CA ASP A 333 10.04 23.18 -9.42
C ASP A 333 8.56 23.38 -9.82
N GLU A 334 7.82 22.29 -10.00
CA GLU A 334 6.39 22.34 -10.35
C GLU A 334 5.51 23.00 -9.26
N ASN A 335 5.99 23.02 -8.02
CA ASN A 335 5.31 23.63 -6.87
C ASN A 335 5.73 25.09 -6.64
N GLY A 336 6.63 25.63 -7.47
CA GLY A 336 7.10 27.00 -7.34
C GLY A 336 8.18 27.21 -6.28
N LEU A 337 8.83 26.15 -5.81
CA LEU A 337 9.97 26.22 -4.90
C LEU A 337 11.28 26.40 -5.67
N PRO A 338 12.22 27.22 -5.18
CA PRO A 338 13.53 27.33 -5.79
C PRO A 338 14.31 26.01 -5.63
N GLN A 339 15.06 25.62 -6.66
CA GLN A 339 15.82 24.38 -6.71
C GLN A 339 17.28 24.62 -7.10
N PHE A 340 18.20 23.93 -6.43
CA PHE A 340 19.61 23.92 -6.79
C PHE A 340 20.05 22.56 -7.30
N ALA A 341 21.10 22.57 -8.11
CA ALA A 341 21.76 21.36 -8.58
C ALA A 341 22.78 20.90 -7.54
N VAL A 342 22.68 19.65 -7.10
CA VAL A 342 23.67 18.99 -6.28
C VAL A 342 24.23 17.78 -6.99
N THR A 343 25.53 17.56 -6.89
CA THR A 343 26.19 16.37 -7.40
C THR A 343 26.90 15.68 -6.23
N LEU A 344 26.27 14.63 -5.72
CA LEU A 344 26.76 13.86 -4.59
C LEU A 344 27.55 12.64 -5.08
N GLY A 345 28.53 12.20 -4.30
CA GLY A 345 29.25 10.96 -4.59
C GLY A 345 30.18 10.53 -3.47
N SER A 346 30.74 9.32 -3.61
CA SER A 346 31.72 8.78 -2.68
C SER A 346 33.15 9.02 -3.20
N ASN A 347 33.85 9.96 -2.54
CA ASN A 347 35.31 10.09 -2.46
C ASN A 347 36.13 9.61 -3.68
N GLY A 348 36.07 10.35 -4.81
CA GLY A 348 37.09 10.27 -5.85
C GLY A 348 36.64 10.33 -7.31
N GLY A 349 36.70 11.55 -7.88
CA GLY A 349 37.22 11.81 -9.23
C GLY A 349 36.32 11.58 -10.45
N ALA A 350 35.15 10.96 -10.31
CA ALA A 350 34.13 10.96 -11.37
C ALA A 350 33.03 11.97 -11.00
N ILE A 351 32.61 12.80 -11.96
CA ILE A 351 31.46 13.68 -11.77
C ILE A 351 30.25 12.77 -11.51
N GLY A 352 29.62 12.93 -10.34
CA GLY A 352 28.43 12.16 -9.95
C GLY A 352 27.22 12.47 -10.83
N GLN A 353 26.10 11.78 -10.61
CA GLN A 353 24.84 12.18 -11.22
C GLN A 353 24.37 13.50 -10.57
N GLN A 354 23.92 14.44 -11.40
CA GLN A 354 23.36 15.68 -10.92
C GLN A 354 21.90 15.44 -10.53
N GLN A 355 21.56 15.84 -9.31
CA GLN A 355 20.23 15.81 -8.73
C GLN A 355 19.76 17.24 -8.50
N LEU A 356 18.49 17.50 -8.78
CA LEU A 356 17.85 18.77 -8.47
C LEU A 356 17.15 18.64 -7.12
N VAL A 357 17.45 19.56 -6.21
CA VAL A 357 16.88 19.58 -4.87
C VAL A 357 16.18 20.92 -4.67
N SER A 358 14.87 20.85 -4.47
CA SER A 358 14.08 21.99 -4.05
C SER A 358 14.32 22.29 -2.58
N TYR A 359 14.35 23.56 -2.21
CA TYR A 359 14.42 23.98 -0.81
C TYR A 359 13.28 24.93 -0.47
N ASP A 360 12.73 24.74 0.73
CA ASP A 360 11.63 25.55 1.24
C ASP A 360 11.99 26.18 2.58
N PHE A 361 12.01 27.51 2.60
CA PHE A 361 12.12 28.34 3.82
C PHE A 361 10.77 28.97 4.22
N GLY A 362 9.69 28.59 3.55
CA GLY A 362 8.29 29.00 3.73
C GLY A 362 7.77 30.00 2.68
N LEU A 363 8.45 30.13 1.54
CA LEU A 363 8.07 31.00 0.41
C LEU A 363 8.08 30.22 -0.91
N SER A 364 6.98 30.28 -1.65
CA SER A 364 6.84 29.68 -2.99
C SER A 364 6.36 30.70 -4.03
N SER A 365 6.63 30.43 -5.30
CA SER A 365 6.30 31.28 -6.45
C SER A 365 5.23 30.62 -7.30
N MET A 366 4.00 31.14 -7.31
CA MET A 366 2.94 30.59 -8.16
C MET A 366 3.22 30.75 -9.67
N SER A 367 4.09 31.68 -10.05
CA SER A 367 4.46 31.90 -11.46
C SER A 367 5.76 31.20 -11.88
N GLY A 368 6.48 30.56 -10.94
CA GLY A 368 7.75 29.88 -11.21
C GLY A 368 8.81 30.77 -11.85
N THR A 369 8.84 32.07 -11.50
CA THR A 369 9.75 33.03 -12.13
C THR A 369 10.27 34.07 -11.16
N TRP A 370 11.52 34.50 -11.39
CA TRP A 370 12.13 35.66 -10.74
C TRP A 370 11.69 36.94 -11.47
N VAL A 371 11.33 37.98 -10.73
CA VAL A 371 10.82 39.25 -11.26
C VAL A 371 11.72 40.40 -10.83
N GLY A 372 12.19 41.18 -11.81
CA GLY A 372 13.10 42.30 -11.57
C GLY A 372 14.54 41.85 -11.27
N GLY A 373 15.41 42.82 -10.98
CA GLY A 373 16.79 42.56 -10.58
C GLY A 373 17.72 41.99 -11.67
N THR A 374 18.87 41.49 -11.24
CA THR A 374 19.89 40.82 -12.06
C THR A 374 19.80 39.30 -11.90
N SER A 375 20.21 38.53 -12.90
CA SER A 375 20.16 37.06 -12.87
C SER A 375 21.48 36.41 -12.43
N ASN A 376 22.52 37.20 -12.14
CA ASN A 376 23.84 36.73 -11.74
C ASN A 376 24.25 37.33 -10.38
N ALA A 377 24.75 36.49 -9.47
CA ALA A 377 25.00 36.94 -8.10
C ALA A 377 26.11 38.00 -8.01
N GLY A 378 27.16 37.91 -8.83
CA GLY A 378 28.24 38.89 -8.88
C GLY A 378 27.85 40.26 -9.44
N ALA A 379 26.65 40.41 -10.01
CA ALA A 379 26.15 41.67 -10.55
C ALA A 379 25.21 42.43 -9.60
N ILE A 380 24.88 41.86 -8.42
CA ILE A 380 24.00 42.51 -7.44
C ILE A 380 24.70 43.73 -6.81
N GLY A 381 25.95 43.54 -6.39
CA GLY A 381 26.72 44.53 -5.63
C GLY A 381 26.02 44.93 -4.33
N SER A 382 26.08 46.20 -3.96
CA SER A 382 25.44 46.74 -2.75
C SER A 382 24.04 47.30 -2.95
N ASN A 383 23.44 47.21 -4.15
CA ASN A 383 22.15 47.83 -4.45
C ASN A 383 20.99 46.85 -4.30
N VAL A 384 20.11 47.09 -3.34
CA VAL A 384 18.94 46.22 -3.07
C VAL A 384 18.01 46.08 -4.27
N ASN A 385 17.89 47.11 -5.12
CA ASN A 385 17.03 47.05 -6.31
C ASN A 385 17.54 46.06 -7.38
N ASN A 386 18.78 45.60 -7.27
CA ASN A 386 19.33 44.57 -8.15
C ASN A 386 18.93 43.15 -7.71
N LEU A 387 18.38 42.97 -6.51
CA LEU A 387 17.81 41.69 -6.09
C LEU A 387 16.53 41.42 -6.89
N ALA A 388 16.45 40.21 -7.46
CA ALA A 388 15.22 39.73 -8.08
C ALA A 388 14.29 39.20 -7.00
N GLY A 389 13.02 39.62 -7.04
CA GLY A 389 11.99 39.10 -6.15
C GLY A 389 11.27 37.90 -6.74
N MET A 390 10.60 37.12 -5.91
CA MET A 390 9.76 36.02 -6.38
C MET A 390 8.48 36.54 -7.05
N GLY A 391 8.17 36.01 -8.24
CA GLY A 391 6.92 36.30 -8.93
C GLY A 391 5.72 35.67 -8.23
N ASN A 392 4.65 36.46 -8.02
CA ASN A 392 3.39 36.04 -7.40
C ASN A 392 3.59 35.14 -6.17
N LEU A 393 4.23 35.72 -5.16
CA LEU A 393 4.64 35.06 -3.92
C LEU A 393 3.45 34.49 -3.12
N GLU A 394 3.60 33.27 -2.65
CA GLU A 394 2.76 32.64 -1.65
C GLU A 394 3.57 32.39 -0.37
N ARG A 395 2.93 32.62 0.78
CA ARG A 395 3.51 32.41 2.11
C ARG A 395 2.88 31.19 2.75
N ASP A 396 3.71 30.25 3.18
CA ASP A 396 3.23 29.15 4.00
C ASP A 396 3.04 29.58 5.47
N ALA A 397 2.26 28.78 6.21
CA ALA A 397 2.10 28.93 7.65
C ALA A 397 3.40 28.65 8.43
N ARG A 398 4.31 27.81 7.88
CA ARG A 398 5.60 27.47 8.47
C ARG A 398 6.72 28.23 7.77
N ILE A 399 6.79 29.52 8.05
CA ILE A 399 7.76 30.41 7.43
C ILE A 399 8.93 30.74 8.36
N THR A 400 10.11 30.85 7.77
CA THR A 400 11.29 31.36 8.45
C THR A 400 11.04 32.80 8.93
N THR A 401 11.56 33.15 10.10
CA THR A 401 11.32 34.47 10.71
C THR A 401 12.60 35.06 11.25
N SER A 402 12.63 36.38 11.42
CA SER A 402 13.72 37.08 12.07
C SER A 402 13.21 37.90 13.25
N TYR A 403 12.85 37.21 14.36
CA TYR A 403 12.43 37.89 15.58
C TYR A 403 13.62 38.20 16.50
N ASP A 404 13.39 39.08 17.46
CA ASP A 404 14.32 39.43 18.55
C ASP A 404 14.40 38.29 19.58
N ASN A 405 14.93 37.15 19.13
CA ASN A 405 15.18 35.93 19.90
C ASN A 405 16.42 35.25 19.30
N PRO A 406 17.16 34.45 20.08
CA PRO A 406 18.31 33.71 19.57
C PRO A 406 17.96 32.83 18.36
N SER A 407 18.90 32.71 17.43
CA SER A 407 18.73 31.89 16.24
C SER A 407 18.51 30.41 16.59
N ALA A 408 17.49 29.79 16.01
CA ALA A 408 17.14 28.40 16.26
C ALA A 408 16.35 27.78 15.08
N THR A 409 16.65 26.54 14.74
CA THR A 409 15.84 25.73 13.83
C THR A 409 14.59 25.24 14.56
N LEU A 410 13.43 25.63 14.04
CA LEU A 410 12.13 25.28 14.60
C LEU A 410 11.61 23.96 14.00
N TYR A 411 11.85 23.75 12.71
CA TYR A 411 11.37 22.60 11.98
C TYR A 411 12.25 22.32 10.77
N HIS A 412 12.46 21.06 10.43
CA HIS A 412 13.03 20.67 9.15
C HIS A 412 12.56 19.25 8.76
N ILE A 413 12.36 19.01 7.47
CA ILE A 413 11.97 17.71 6.92
C ILE A 413 12.55 17.53 5.52
N GLN A 414 12.70 16.28 5.08
CA GLN A 414 13.13 15.93 3.73
C GLN A 414 12.46 14.61 3.30
N ASP A 415 12.44 14.36 1.99
CA ASP A 415 11.67 13.28 1.36
C ASP A 415 12.50 12.05 0.93
N GLY A 416 13.83 12.11 0.98
CA GLY A 416 14.73 11.00 0.65
C GLY A 416 14.85 9.95 1.76
N TYR A 417 15.30 8.75 1.42
CA TYR A 417 15.58 7.71 2.41
C TYR A 417 16.57 6.68 1.88
N THR A 418 17.32 6.08 2.80
CA THR A 418 18.20 4.95 2.48
C THR A 418 17.41 3.65 2.26
N SER A 419 18.06 2.69 1.62
CA SER A 419 17.49 1.35 1.43
C SER A 419 17.15 0.70 2.78
N GLY A 420 16.02 0.00 2.84
CA GLY A 420 15.54 -0.69 4.04
C GLY A 420 15.26 -2.15 3.78
N TYR A 421 15.39 -3.00 4.80
CA TYR A 421 14.97 -4.40 4.73
C TYR A 421 13.55 -4.56 5.27
N LEU A 422 12.78 -5.48 4.69
CA LEU A 422 11.43 -5.79 5.14
C LEU A 422 11.47 -6.37 6.57
N GLN A 423 10.74 -5.75 7.49
CA GLN A 423 10.58 -6.20 8.88
C GLN A 423 9.30 -7.00 9.08
N SER A 424 8.19 -6.51 8.54
CA SER A 424 6.89 -7.17 8.66
C SER A 424 5.99 -6.80 7.48
N VAL A 425 4.98 -7.63 7.25
CA VAL A 425 3.96 -7.41 6.22
C VAL A 425 2.61 -7.37 6.92
N THR A 426 1.78 -6.40 6.56
CA THR A 426 0.40 -6.26 7.05
C THR A 426 -0.55 -6.17 5.87
N VAL A 427 -1.83 -6.50 6.08
CA VAL A 427 -2.87 -6.31 5.08
C VAL A 427 -3.93 -5.37 5.64
N ASP A 428 -4.25 -4.31 4.90
CA ASP A 428 -5.30 -3.37 5.28
C ASP A 428 -6.70 -3.82 4.83
N ARG A 429 -7.76 -3.15 5.30
CA ARG A 429 -9.17 -3.46 5.03
C ARG A 429 -9.56 -3.35 3.55
N GLU A 430 -8.84 -2.54 2.81
CA GLU A 430 -8.98 -2.38 1.36
C GLU A 430 -8.19 -3.43 0.57
N GLY A 431 -7.48 -4.33 1.25
CA GLY A 431 -6.72 -5.42 0.68
C GLY A 431 -5.29 -5.05 0.27
N PHE A 432 -4.79 -3.88 0.64
CA PHE A 432 -3.39 -3.52 0.41
C PHE A 432 -2.47 -4.32 1.32
N LEU A 433 -1.53 -5.04 0.71
CA LEU A 433 -0.42 -5.71 1.34
C LEU A 433 0.72 -4.70 1.52
N ASN A 434 0.90 -4.21 2.73
CA ASN A 434 1.88 -3.20 3.08
C ASN A 434 3.13 -3.86 3.69
N GLY A 435 4.30 -3.52 3.17
CA GLY A 435 5.59 -3.88 3.76
C GLY A 435 6.10 -2.77 4.67
N HIS A 436 6.42 -3.10 5.92
CA HIS A 436 7.11 -2.18 6.84
C HIS A 436 8.61 -2.46 6.82
N PHE A 437 9.41 -1.44 6.53
CA PHE A 437 10.83 -1.55 6.31
C PHE A 437 11.67 -0.93 7.44
N THR A 438 12.94 -1.34 7.56
CA THR A 438 13.88 -0.80 8.57
C THR A 438 14.18 0.69 8.39
N ASN A 439 13.95 1.25 7.20
CA ASN A 439 14.09 2.69 6.91
C ASN A 439 12.86 3.50 7.37
N SER A 440 11.97 2.91 8.18
CA SER A 440 10.71 3.49 8.67
C SER A 440 9.70 3.84 7.58
N GLN A 441 9.92 3.39 6.35
CA GLN A 441 8.96 3.52 5.26
C GLN A 441 7.97 2.35 5.28
N THR A 442 6.75 2.65 4.84
CA THR A 442 5.72 1.64 4.58
C THR A 442 5.34 1.74 3.11
N GLU A 443 5.59 0.68 2.35
CA GLU A 443 5.27 0.62 0.92
C GLU A 443 4.12 -0.34 0.69
N ALA A 444 3.14 0.06 -0.12
CA ALA A 444 2.11 -0.85 -0.62
C ALA A 444 2.71 -1.68 -1.76
N LEU A 445 2.71 -3.01 -1.61
CA LEU A 445 3.33 -3.92 -2.58
C LEU A 445 2.30 -4.48 -3.56
N TYR A 446 1.15 -4.91 -3.04
CA TYR A 446 0.07 -5.51 -3.81
C TYR A 446 -1.28 -5.16 -3.22
N GLN A 447 -2.33 -5.25 -4.01
CA GLN A 447 -3.70 -5.27 -3.52
C GLN A 447 -4.36 -6.62 -3.84
N VAL A 448 -4.91 -7.30 -2.82
CA VAL A 448 -5.56 -8.60 -2.98
C VAL A 448 -6.78 -8.49 -3.91
N ALA A 449 -6.85 -9.37 -4.91
CA ALA A 449 -7.98 -9.41 -5.83
C ALA A 449 -9.15 -10.20 -5.21
N VAL A 450 -10.34 -9.59 -5.20
CA VAL A 450 -11.57 -10.21 -4.71
C VAL A 450 -12.47 -10.54 -5.89
N TYR A 451 -12.93 -11.79 -5.96
CA TYR A 451 -13.77 -12.28 -7.05
C TYR A 451 -15.22 -12.40 -6.61
N ASN A 452 -16.14 -11.95 -7.47
CA ASN A 452 -17.57 -12.17 -7.32
C ASN A 452 -18.13 -12.96 -8.51
N PHE A 453 -19.29 -13.58 -8.32
CA PHE A 453 -19.98 -14.39 -9.31
C PHE A 453 -21.45 -13.98 -9.38
N ASN A 454 -22.01 -13.98 -10.60
CA ASN A 454 -23.43 -13.72 -10.80
C ASN A 454 -24.31 -14.76 -10.08
N SER A 455 -23.86 -16.02 -10.05
CA SER A 455 -24.53 -17.10 -9.35
C SER A 455 -23.54 -17.95 -8.55
N GLN A 456 -23.50 -17.72 -7.24
CA GLN A 456 -22.65 -18.49 -6.31
C GLN A 456 -23.04 -19.98 -6.28
N TRP A 457 -24.31 -20.31 -6.51
CA TRP A 457 -24.82 -21.68 -6.48
C TRP A 457 -24.31 -22.56 -7.63
N GLY A 458 -23.84 -21.94 -8.72
CA GLY A 458 -23.21 -22.67 -9.83
C GLY A 458 -21.76 -23.05 -9.55
N LEU A 459 -21.16 -22.61 -8.44
CA LEU A 459 -19.78 -22.94 -8.09
C LEU A 459 -19.68 -24.42 -7.70
N ARG A 460 -18.69 -25.10 -8.27
CA ARG A 460 -18.43 -26.51 -7.95
C ARG A 460 -17.30 -26.61 -6.95
N ARG A 461 -17.49 -27.41 -5.90
CA ARG A 461 -16.43 -27.71 -4.92
C ARG A 461 -15.44 -28.69 -5.54
N THR A 462 -14.15 -28.39 -5.47
CA THR A 462 -13.09 -29.29 -5.96
C THR A 462 -12.37 -30.02 -4.82
N GLY A 463 -12.57 -29.57 -3.58
CA GLY A 463 -11.95 -30.10 -2.36
C GLY A 463 -11.48 -28.94 -1.48
N ASN A 464 -11.06 -29.23 -0.24
CA ASN A 464 -10.33 -28.25 0.57
C ASN A 464 -10.99 -26.85 0.73
N THR A 465 -12.31 -26.77 0.79
CA THR A 465 -13.05 -25.47 0.79
C THR A 465 -12.88 -24.60 -0.46
N ASP A 466 -12.19 -25.10 -1.49
CA ASP A 466 -11.95 -24.42 -2.76
C ASP A 466 -13.07 -24.75 -3.77
N PHE A 467 -13.39 -23.74 -4.56
CA PHE A 467 -14.44 -23.71 -5.57
C PHE A 467 -13.85 -23.44 -6.95
N VAL A 468 -14.51 -23.97 -7.98
CA VAL A 468 -14.18 -23.70 -9.38
C VAL A 468 -15.44 -23.18 -10.08
N ALA A 469 -15.26 -22.18 -10.94
CA ALA A 469 -16.33 -21.62 -11.75
C ALA A 469 -16.86 -22.65 -12.76
N THR A 470 -18.17 -22.66 -12.97
CA THR A 470 -18.82 -23.47 -14.01
C THR A 470 -19.62 -22.57 -14.94
N GLU A 471 -20.13 -23.14 -16.03
CA GLU A 471 -21.05 -22.41 -16.92
C GLU A 471 -22.28 -21.87 -16.16
N ALA A 472 -22.74 -22.58 -15.12
CA ALA A 472 -23.89 -22.17 -14.31
C ALA A 472 -23.56 -21.04 -13.31
N SER A 473 -22.30 -20.85 -12.92
CA SER A 473 -21.91 -19.72 -12.05
C SER A 473 -21.73 -18.41 -12.82
N GLY A 474 -21.50 -18.51 -14.13
CA GLY A 474 -20.97 -17.43 -14.95
C GLY A 474 -19.46 -17.27 -14.77
N ALA A 475 -18.89 -16.33 -15.53
CA ALA A 475 -17.49 -15.95 -15.43
C ALA A 475 -17.21 -15.24 -14.08
N ALA A 476 -15.98 -15.40 -13.60
CA ALA A 476 -15.52 -14.71 -12.40
C ALA A 476 -15.30 -13.22 -12.68
N ILE A 477 -15.84 -12.35 -11.83
CA ILE A 477 -15.68 -10.90 -11.93
C ILE A 477 -14.66 -10.47 -10.87
N ALA A 478 -13.44 -10.22 -11.30
CA ALA A 478 -12.37 -9.72 -10.43
C ALA A 478 -12.52 -8.22 -10.15
N GLY A 479 -11.98 -7.77 -9.03
CA GLY A 479 -11.77 -6.36 -8.72
C GLY A 479 -11.26 -6.17 -7.31
N VAL A 480 -11.26 -4.92 -6.86
CA VAL A 480 -10.76 -4.53 -5.54
C VAL A 480 -11.82 -4.74 -4.46
N ALA A 481 -11.38 -4.87 -3.20
CA ALA A 481 -12.27 -4.96 -2.05
C ALA A 481 -13.13 -3.68 -1.92
N ASN A 482 -14.31 -3.80 -1.32
CA ASN A 482 -15.26 -2.70 -1.09
C ASN A 482 -15.77 -1.96 -2.35
N ASP A 483 -15.52 -2.49 -3.55
CA ASP A 483 -16.00 -1.95 -4.81
C ASP A 483 -16.89 -2.94 -5.57
N GLY A 484 -17.83 -2.46 -6.38
CA GLY A 484 -18.63 -3.31 -7.28
C GLY A 484 -19.47 -4.40 -6.58
N GLY A 485 -19.87 -4.18 -5.33
CA GLY A 485 -20.64 -5.14 -4.52
C GLY A 485 -19.80 -6.26 -3.90
N ARG A 486 -18.47 -6.13 -3.92
CA ARG A 486 -17.53 -6.97 -3.18
C ARG A 486 -17.44 -6.52 -1.72
N GLY A 487 -17.15 -7.48 -0.85
CA GLY A 487 -16.92 -7.30 0.57
C GLY A 487 -15.62 -6.56 0.89
N THR A 488 -15.46 -6.21 2.16
CA THR A 488 -14.20 -5.69 2.72
C THR A 488 -13.33 -6.84 3.21
N ILE A 489 -12.03 -6.60 3.35
CA ILE A 489 -11.10 -7.59 3.93
C ILE A 489 -10.95 -7.28 5.42
N ALA A 490 -11.13 -8.27 6.28
CA ALA A 490 -10.78 -8.18 7.70
C ALA A 490 -9.36 -8.71 7.89
N GLN A 491 -8.48 -7.85 8.40
CA GLN A 491 -7.10 -8.17 8.71
C GLN A 491 -7.00 -9.09 9.94
N ASN A 492 -5.95 -9.92 9.98
CA ASN A 492 -5.62 -10.81 11.11
C ASN A 492 -6.83 -11.61 11.60
N THR A 493 -7.63 -12.10 10.66
CA THR A 493 -8.93 -12.71 10.96
C THR A 493 -9.17 -13.85 9.99
N LEU A 494 -9.75 -14.94 10.48
CA LEU A 494 -10.16 -16.08 9.68
C LEU A 494 -11.67 -16.27 9.76
N GLU A 495 -12.29 -16.56 8.62
CA GLU A 495 -13.70 -16.93 8.56
C GLU A 495 -13.88 -18.39 8.98
N GLN A 496 -14.65 -18.65 10.03
CA GLN A 496 -14.98 -19.99 10.49
C GLN A 496 -16.08 -20.65 9.64
N SER A 497 -16.27 -21.95 9.84
CA SER A 497 -17.37 -22.69 9.21
C SER A 497 -18.71 -22.07 9.57
N ASN A 498 -19.64 -21.97 8.62
CA ASN A 498 -21.01 -21.51 8.88
C ASN A 498 -21.94 -22.62 9.42
N VAL A 499 -21.35 -23.70 9.96
CA VAL A 499 -22.04 -24.86 10.51
C VAL A 499 -22.36 -24.62 11.98
N ASP A 500 -23.64 -24.65 12.35
CA ASP A 500 -24.08 -24.73 13.74
C ASP A 500 -24.20 -26.20 14.16
N MET A 501 -23.35 -26.63 15.10
CA MET A 501 -23.36 -28.01 15.61
C MET A 501 -24.71 -28.41 16.19
N ALA A 502 -25.39 -27.53 16.92
CA ALA A 502 -26.65 -27.87 17.57
C ALA A 502 -27.74 -28.14 16.52
N GLU A 503 -27.79 -27.31 15.48
CA GLU A 503 -28.71 -27.48 14.35
C GLU A 503 -28.40 -28.78 13.58
N GLU A 504 -27.14 -29.02 13.22
CA GLU A 504 -26.74 -30.22 12.48
C GLU A 504 -26.94 -31.50 13.29
N PHE A 505 -26.68 -31.52 14.60
CA PHE A 505 -26.99 -32.68 15.46
C PHE A 505 -28.48 -32.96 15.54
N ALA A 506 -29.32 -31.92 15.68
CA ALA A 506 -30.78 -32.08 15.66
C ALA A 506 -31.24 -32.65 14.31
N LYS A 507 -30.70 -32.14 13.20
CA LYS A 507 -30.98 -32.62 11.84
C LYS A 507 -30.51 -34.06 11.64
N MET A 508 -29.37 -34.45 12.22
CA MET A 508 -28.87 -35.82 12.21
C MET A 508 -29.85 -36.76 12.91
N ILE A 509 -30.33 -36.39 14.11
CA ILE A 509 -31.31 -37.17 14.88
C ILE A 509 -32.63 -37.30 14.11
N LEU A 510 -33.11 -36.23 13.49
CA LEU A 510 -34.34 -36.26 12.68
C LEU A 510 -34.18 -37.16 11.46
N THR A 511 -33.05 -37.07 10.76
CA THR A 511 -32.76 -37.89 9.58
C THR A 511 -32.60 -39.36 9.96
N GLN A 512 -31.97 -39.66 11.09
CA GLN A 512 -31.84 -41.02 11.63
C GLN A 512 -33.21 -41.61 12.01
N ARG A 513 -34.09 -40.82 12.66
CA ARG A 513 -35.47 -41.24 12.95
C ARG A 513 -36.27 -41.50 11.67
N GLY A 514 -36.11 -40.65 10.65
CA GLY A 514 -36.71 -40.84 9.32
C GLY A 514 -36.24 -42.14 8.65
N TYR A 515 -34.94 -42.42 8.69
CA TYR A 515 -34.34 -43.66 8.19
C TYR A 515 -34.90 -44.90 8.91
N GLN A 516 -34.98 -44.87 10.26
CA GLN A 516 -35.55 -45.95 11.06
C GLN A 516 -37.05 -46.17 10.77
N ALA A 517 -37.82 -45.09 10.63
CA ALA A 517 -39.23 -45.15 10.28
C ALA A 517 -39.45 -45.81 8.91
N ASN A 518 -38.68 -45.41 7.88
CA ASN A 518 -38.78 -45.98 6.55
C ASN A 518 -38.34 -47.46 6.52
N THR A 519 -37.32 -47.84 7.29
CA THR A 519 -36.91 -49.24 7.44
C THR A 519 -38.02 -50.08 8.08
N LYS A 520 -38.74 -49.53 9.06
CA LYS A 520 -39.89 -50.19 9.69
C LYS A 520 -41.07 -50.38 8.72
N VAL A 521 -41.27 -49.48 7.76
CA VAL A 521 -42.28 -49.65 6.68
C VAL A 521 -41.91 -50.84 5.78
N ILE A 522 -40.62 -51.05 5.50
CA ILE A 522 -40.14 -52.19 4.72
C ILE A 522 -40.36 -53.50 5.48
N THR A 523 -39.96 -53.57 6.76
CA THR A 523 -40.11 -54.79 7.55
C THR A 523 -41.58 -55.14 7.80
N THR A 524 -42.45 -54.15 8.05
CA THR A 524 -43.90 -54.39 8.16
C THR A 524 -44.49 -54.88 6.84
N SER A 525 -44.10 -54.29 5.70
CA SER A 525 -44.52 -54.78 4.38
C SER A 525 -44.04 -56.22 4.13
N ASP A 526 -42.83 -56.57 4.54
CA ASP A 526 -42.27 -57.93 4.42
C ASP A 526 -43.01 -58.93 5.32
N THR A 527 -43.33 -58.56 6.56
CA THR A 527 -44.16 -59.42 7.44
C THR A 527 -45.53 -59.69 6.83
N LEU A 528 -46.18 -58.68 6.23
CA LEU A 528 -47.47 -58.85 5.54
C LEU A 528 -47.33 -59.77 4.32
N LEU A 529 -46.27 -59.64 3.53
CA LEU A 529 -45.98 -60.53 2.41
C LEU A 529 -45.80 -61.98 2.88
N ASN A 530 -45.05 -62.20 3.95
CA ASN A 530 -44.85 -63.51 4.53
C ASN A 530 -46.16 -64.13 5.05
N THR A 531 -47.03 -63.35 5.71
CA THR A 531 -48.37 -63.82 6.10
C THR A 531 -49.25 -64.14 4.90
N LEU A 532 -49.11 -63.41 3.80
CA LEU A 532 -49.90 -63.64 2.58
C LEU A 532 -49.41 -64.90 1.85
N ILE A 533 -48.11 -65.17 1.86
CA ILE A 533 -47.51 -66.40 1.34
C ILE A 533 -47.97 -67.62 2.16
N SER A 534 -48.06 -67.49 3.50
CA SER A 534 -48.51 -68.59 4.36
C SER A 534 -50.01 -68.90 4.22
N ILE A 535 -50.84 -67.94 3.80
CA ILE A 535 -52.27 -68.17 3.51
C ILE A 535 -52.48 -68.90 2.17
N LYS A 536 -51.55 -68.78 1.22
CA LYS A 536 -51.65 -69.44 -0.10
C LYS A 536 -51.27 -70.92 -0.05
N ARG A 537 -50.51 -71.32 0.96
CA ARG A 537 -50.11 -72.71 1.21
C ARG A 537 -51.22 -73.43 1.97
#